data_AF-A0A1Q5EQS3-F1
#
_entry.id   AF-A0A1Q5EQS3-F1
#
_cell.length_a   1.000
_cell.length_b   1.000
_cell.length_c   1.000
_cell.angle_alpha   90.00
_cell.angle_beta   90.00
_cell.angle_gamma   90.00
#
_symmetry.space_group_name_H-M   'P 1'
#
loop_
_entity.id
_entity.type
_entity.pdbx_description
1 polymer ?
#
loop_
_entity_poly.entity_id
_entity_poly.type
_entity_poly.pdbx_seq_one_letter_code
_entity_poly.pdbx_strand_id
1 'polypeptide(L)'
;MRVRGRAAHSVVLRELLLLWQAARQTGGRTITRKHLARLGGINPSTLSGWLSGRSVPREIDRLVIVAGELARAAGLPVRRARYWAALLETDRAHRNRRATASGRSARRTATGAPPAGAAPADGSGQPTGRRRAGGGGPAGPRAVHRYSSGPPAARALVDAALDTLRLGHRPALPAALLTAAAPHYLTARERAILGAAWAAEAWAYLRAEAPEIGGALVTSSRTSAGPASGAEVRLAPALVRELRSEREGRAVPAGLWECLTRYAHPSDRPALAHAASVRGLDRVALDLCTSAAAAGHHTALLDAAELLAGTGRTAEAVERCGAAAELGVPGALTRAAELLERDRQYRQAVAWYDRAGRAGDAEALCRSAELLGRTGEIDAALRRFDAAADAGHPAAHYRAGQLLAGLGRADEAFARFEWAAVDGHPAAPAACARVCAEAGRTDQAIAWWERAWEQGVTTVHEAAEMWETAGQVDRAAACYERAAVACDETAWHEAAALFARHG
;
A
#
# COMPACT_ATOMS: atom_id res chain seq x y z
N MET A 1 -34.76 11.34 25.50
CA MET A 1 -35.05 12.78 25.35
C MET A 1 -34.65 13.23 23.94
N ARG A 2 -35.51 13.94 23.19
CA ARG A 2 -35.19 14.41 21.83
C ARG A 2 -34.02 15.39 21.88
N VAL A 3 -32.84 14.96 21.42
CA VAL A 3 -31.65 15.82 21.28
C VAL A 3 -32.00 16.91 20.25
N ARG A 4 -32.01 18.18 20.65
CA ARG A 4 -32.30 19.32 19.76
C ARG A 4 -31.02 20.12 19.47
N GLY A 5 -30.92 20.68 18.26
CA GLY A 5 -29.81 21.57 17.88
C GLY A 5 -28.54 20.86 17.39
N ARG A 6 -27.35 21.43 17.70
CA ARG A 6 -26.05 20.94 17.22
C ARG A 6 -25.71 19.53 17.71
N ALA A 7 -26.20 19.12 18.89
CA ALA A 7 -25.98 17.78 19.43
C ALA A 7 -26.64 16.66 18.62
N ALA A 8 -27.71 16.93 17.84
CA ALA A 8 -28.31 15.92 16.98
C ALA A 8 -27.40 15.52 15.81
N HIS A 9 -26.41 16.35 15.49
CA HIS A 9 -25.53 16.20 14.33
C HIS A 9 -24.05 16.05 14.70
N SER A 10 -23.71 16.01 16.00
CA SER A 10 -22.35 15.89 16.50
C SER A 10 -22.17 14.54 17.17
N VAL A 11 -21.27 13.71 16.63
CA VAL A 11 -20.97 12.38 17.18
C VAL A 11 -20.26 12.52 18.53
N VAL A 12 -19.38 13.52 18.67
CA VAL A 12 -18.69 13.83 19.94
C VAL A 12 -19.67 14.19 21.05
N LEU A 13 -20.67 15.04 20.75
CA LEU A 13 -21.66 15.44 21.75
C LEU A 13 -22.59 14.29 22.13
N ARG A 14 -22.95 13.41 21.19
CA ARG A 14 -23.74 12.22 21.52
C ARG A 14 -23.02 11.31 22.50
N GLU A 15 -21.76 10.99 22.21
CA GLU A 15 -20.95 10.13 23.05
C GLU A 15 -20.75 10.74 24.46
N LEU A 16 -20.43 12.03 24.53
CA LEU A 16 -20.26 12.73 25.80
C LEU A 16 -21.56 12.80 26.62
N LEU A 17 -22.72 12.96 25.96
CA LEU A 17 -24.02 12.98 26.61
C LEU A 17 -24.44 11.60 27.12
N LEU A 18 -24.11 10.52 26.40
CA LEU A 18 -24.33 9.15 26.85
C LEU A 18 -23.52 8.86 28.13
N LEU A 19 -22.22 9.22 28.14
CA LEU A 19 -21.39 9.10 29.34
C LEU A 19 -21.93 9.93 30.50
N TRP A 20 -22.41 11.15 30.24
CA TRP A 20 -23.04 11.99 31.26
C TRP A 20 -24.32 11.37 31.84
N GLN A 21 -25.14 10.73 31.01
CA GLN A 21 -26.36 10.06 31.47
C GLN A 21 -26.05 8.81 32.28
N ALA A 22 -25.16 7.95 31.76
CA ALA A 22 -24.71 6.74 32.45
C ALA A 22 -24.11 7.08 33.82
N ALA A 23 -23.16 8.03 33.88
CA ALA A 23 -22.55 8.47 35.13
C ALA A 23 -23.54 9.03 36.15
N ARG A 24 -24.66 9.62 35.71
CA ARG A 24 -25.72 10.10 36.62
C ARG A 24 -26.63 8.98 37.13
N GLN A 25 -26.77 7.90 36.37
CA GLN A 25 -27.57 6.74 36.77
C GLN A 25 -26.81 5.89 37.80
N THR A 26 -25.50 5.69 37.61
CA THR A 26 -24.65 4.86 38.49
C THR A 26 -23.89 5.63 39.56
N GLY A 27 -23.38 6.83 39.29
CA GLY A 27 -22.43 7.54 40.15
C GLY A 27 -23.02 8.38 41.30
N GLY A 28 -24.34 8.56 41.39
CA GLY A 28 -24.98 9.32 42.48
C GLY A 28 -24.59 10.81 42.55
N ARG A 29 -24.67 11.43 43.76
CA ARG A 29 -24.45 12.88 44.02
C ARG A 29 -22.99 13.37 43.82
N THR A 30 -22.04 12.50 43.50
CA THR A 30 -20.60 12.81 43.45
C THR A 30 -20.18 13.52 42.15
N ILE A 31 -20.85 13.22 41.03
CA ILE A 31 -20.56 13.80 39.71
C ILE A 31 -21.35 15.10 39.55
N THR A 32 -20.74 16.23 39.94
CA THR A 32 -21.30 17.57 39.72
C THR A 32 -20.62 18.26 38.54
N ARG A 33 -21.36 19.14 37.83
CA ARG A 33 -20.78 19.97 36.75
C ARG A 33 -19.62 20.83 37.24
N LYS A 34 -19.69 21.33 38.47
CA LYS A 34 -18.61 22.12 39.10
C LYS A 34 -17.34 21.29 39.29
N HIS A 35 -17.49 20.02 39.71
CA HIS A 35 -16.37 19.10 39.85
C HIS A 35 -15.70 18.79 38.51
N LEU A 36 -16.49 18.41 37.49
CA LEU A 36 -15.98 18.10 36.15
C LEU A 36 -15.32 19.31 35.48
N ALA A 37 -15.86 20.52 35.66
CA ALA A 37 -15.29 21.74 35.12
C ALA A 37 -13.90 22.02 35.71
N ARG A 38 -13.76 21.85 37.04
CA ARG A 38 -12.48 21.98 37.75
C ARG A 38 -11.47 20.94 37.28
N LEU A 39 -11.90 19.68 37.18
CA LEU A 39 -11.03 18.57 36.81
C LEU A 39 -10.55 18.68 35.36
N GLY A 40 -11.44 19.04 34.43
CA GLY A 40 -11.12 19.30 33.03
C GLY A 40 -10.44 20.64 32.75
N GLY A 41 -10.18 21.48 33.74
CA GLY A 41 -9.58 22.81 33.54
C GLY A 41 -10.39 23.73 32.61
N ILE A 42 -11.73 23.60 32.60
CA ILE A 42 -12.64 24.35 31.72
C ILE A 42 -13.62 25.22 32.50
N ASN A 43 -14.02 26.34 31.91
CA ASN A 43 -15.05 27.19 32.50
C ASN A 43 -16.39 26.40 32.65
N PRO A 44 -17.08 26.49 33.80
CA PRO A 44 -18.39 25.85 33.99
C PRO A 44 -19.42 26.17 32.90
N SER A 45 -19.36 27.35 32.29
CA SER A 45 -20.23 27.74 31.17
C SER A 45 -19.93 26.95 29.90
N THR A 46 -18.65 26.69 29.61
CA THR A 46 -18.18 25.85 28.48
C THR A 46 -18.64 24.42 28.65
N LEU A 47 -18.43 23.82 29.84
CA LEU A 47 -18.91 22.47 30.13
C LEU A 47 -20.44 22.39 30.05
N SER A 48 -21.15 23.41 30.55
CA SER A 48 -22.61 23.48 30.42
C SER A 48 -23.04 23.59 28.96
N GLY A 49 -22.25 24.26 28.12
CA GLY A 49 -22.44 24.32 26.67
C GLY A 49 -22.29 22.94 26.01
N TRP A 50 -21.31 22.14 26.42
CA TRP A 50 -21.12 20.77 25.93
C TRP A 50 -22.28 19.86 26.35
N LEU A 51 -22.61 19.84 27.64
CA LEU A 51 -23.66 18.98 28.21
C LEU A 51 -25.09 19.41 27.84
N SER A 52 -25.27 20.60 27.27
CA SER A 52 -26.54 21.05 26.68
C SER A 52 -26.57 20.98 25.16
N GLY A 53 -25.46 20.56 24.53
CA GLY A 53 -25.36 20.45 23.08
C GLY A 53 -25.25 21.79 22.33
N ARG A 54 -24.97 22.89 23.04
CA ARG A 54 -24.84 24.25 22.46
C ARG A 54 -23.47 24.50 21.82
N SER A 55 -22.42 23.90 22.39
CA SER A 55 -21.05 24.02 21.89
C SER A 55 -20.41 22.63 21.76
N VAL A 56 -19.68 22.42 20.66
CA VAL A 56 -18.88 21.20 20.45
C VAL A 56 -17.50 21.43 21.07
N PRO A 57 -16.94 20.46 21.81
CA PRO A 57 -15.56 20.52 22.29
C PRO A 57 -14.59 20.75 21.13
N ARG A 58 -13.53 21.54 21.36
CA ARG A 58 -12.45 21.76 20.36
C ARG A 58 -11.09 21.32 20.88
N GLU A 59 -10.93 21.31 22.19
CA GLU A 59 -9.69 21.01 22.89
C GLU A 59 -9.75 19.57 23.38
N ILE A 60 -8.97 18.71 22.73
CA ILE A 60 -9.04 17.27 22.92
C ILE A 60 -8.62 16.85 24.33
N ASP A 61 -7.56 17.47 24.86
CA ASP A 61 -7.00 17.12 26.17
C ASP A 61 -8.03 17.32 27.29
N ARG A 62 -8.77 18.43 27.22
CA ARG A 62 -9.84 18.76 28.17
C ARG A 62 -11.05 17.84 28.02
N LEU A 63 -11.39 17.50 26.78
CA LEU A 63 -12.48 16.56 26.49
C LEU A 63 -12.18 15.16 27.06
N VAL A 64 -10.96 14.67 26.86
CA VAL A 64 -10.53 13.34 27.35
C VAL A 64 -10.59 13.26 28.86
N ILE A 65 -10.15 14.32 29.55
CA ILE A 65 -10.21 14.39 31.01
C ILE A 65 -11.68 14.31 31.50
N VAL A 66 -12.56 15.17 30.97
CA VAL A 66 -13.98 15.18 31.37
C VAL A 66 -14.66 13.86 31.03
N ALA A 67 -14.42 13.32 29.84
CA ALA A 67 -15.02 12.07 29.40
C ALA A 67 -14.49 10.86 30.18
N GLY A 68 -13.21 10.86 30.54
CA GLY A 68 -12.60 9.79 31.32
C GLY A 68 -13.14 9.71 32.75
N GLU A 69 -13.40 10.86 33.38
CA GLU A 69 -14.08 10.90 34.68
C GLU A 69 -15.53 10.40 34.61
N LEU A 70 -16.25 10.78 33.54
CA LEU A 70 -17.61 10.29 33.32
C LEU A 70 -17.64 8.78 33.07
N ALA A 71 -16.71 8.25 32.28
CA ALA A 71 -16.58 6.82 32.04
C ALA A 71 -16.27 6.06 33.33
N ARG A 72 -15.31 6.54 34.14
CA ARG A 72 -14.97 5.92 35.44
C ARG A 72 -16.16 5.90 36.40
N ALA A 73 -16.89 6.99 36.50
CA ALA A 73 -18.10 7.05 37.34
C ALA A 73 -19.26 6.20 36.81
N ALA A 74 -19.26 5.91 35.51
CA ALA A 74 -20.23 5.02 34.88
C ALA A 74 -19.84 3.52 34.98
N GLY A 75 -18.64 3.19 35.46
CA GLY A 75 -18.10 1.82 35.40
C GLY A 75 -17.73 1.38 33.97
N LEU A 76 -17.54 2.34 33.06
CA LEU A 76 -17.22 2.12 31.65
C LEU A 76 -15.71 2.33 31.38
N PRO A 77 -15.14 1.65 30.36
CA PRO A 77 -13.73 1.81 30.01
C PRO A 77 -13.42 3.25 29.56
N VAL A 78 -12.32 3.80 30.07
CA VAL A 78 -11.85 5.14 29.70
C VAL A 78 -11.32 5.15 28.27
N ARG A 79 -11.97 5.92 27.40
CA ARG A 79 -11.57 6.10 25.99
C ARG A 79 -10.29 6.96 25.89
N ARG A 80 -9.29 6.49 25.12
CA ARG A 80 -8.02 7.21 24.88
C ARG A 80 -8.21 8.46 24.00
N ALA A 81 -7.26 9.39 24.02
CA ALA A 81 -7.35 10.65 23.26
C ALA A 81 -7.61 10.45 21.75
N ARG A 82 -6.96 9.46 21.12
CA ARG A 82 -7.16 9.15 19.68
C ARG A 82 -8.61 8.86 19.29
N TYR A 83 -9.39 8.26 20.19
CA TYR A 83 -10.81 7.99 19.97
C TYR A 83 -11.60 9.29 19.85
N TRP A 84 -11.39 10.21 20.80
CA TRP A 84 -12.03 11.53 20.76
C TRP A 84 -11.55 12.39 19.59
N ALA A 85 -10.31 12.20 19.13
CA ALA A 85 -9.77 12.87 17.94
C ALA A 85 -10.55 12.47 16.68
N ALA A 86 -10.75 11.18 16.47
CA ALA A 86 -11.49 10.64 15.32
C ALA A 86 -12.94 11.14 15.29
N LEU A 87 -13.61 11.20 16.45
CA LEU A 87 -14.95 11.76 16.54
C LEU A 87 -14.98 13.27 16.20
N LEU A 88 -14.00 14.03 16.68
CA LEU A 88 -13.86 15.46 16.37
C LEU A 88 -13.59 15.70 14.87
N GLU A 89 -12.80 14.84 14.23
CA GLU A 89 -12.55 14.88 12.79
C GLU A 89 -13.79 14.56 11.98
N THR A 90 -14.56 13.56 12.40
CA THR A 90 -15.86 13.21 11.80
C THR A 90 -16.80 14.42 11.85
N ASP A 91 -16.90 15.09 13.00
CA ASP A 91 -17.70 16.32 13.15
C ASP A 91 -17.17 17.50 12.32
N ARG A 92 -15.85 17.59 12.09
CA ARG A 92 -15.26 18.60 11.18
C ARG A 92 -15.62 18.29 9.72
N ALA A 93 -15.51 17.04 9.29
CA ALA A 93 -15.85 16.61 7.95
C ALA A 93 -17.34 16.86 7.62
N HIS A 94 -18.25 16.52 8.54
CA HIS A 94 -19.68 16.79 8.36
C HIS A 94 -20.00 18.30 8.29
N ARG A 95 -19.31 19.14 9.07
CA ARG A 95 -19.45 20.59 8.98
C ARG A 95 -18.97 21.14 7.64
N ASN A 96 -17.82 20.67 7.16
CA ASN A 96 -17.25 21.10 5.87
C ASN A 96 -18.17 20.72 4.70
N ARG A 97 -18.75 19.51 4.70
CA ARG A 97 -19.70 19.07 3.67
C ARG A 97 -20.98 19.91 3.64
N ARG A 98 -21.52 20.30 4.80
CA ARG A 98 -22.70 21.20 4.88
C ARG A 98 -22.37 22.61 4.38
N ALA A 99 -21.18 23.14 4.69
CA ALA A 99 -20.74 24.43 4.18
C ALA A 99 -20.61 24.42 2.64
N THR A 100 -20.04 23.36 2.06
CA THR A 100 -19.92 23.22 0.60
C THR A 100 -21.27 23.04 -0.10
N ALA A 101 -22.22 22.33 0.53
CA ALA A 101 -23.57 22.16 -0.02
C ALA A 101 -24.38 23.47 -0.03
N SER A 102 -24.20 24.30 1.01
CA SER A 102 -24.82 25.63 1.09
C SER A 102 -24.24 26.61 0.04
N GLY A 103 -22.92 26.58 -0.20
CA GLY A 103 -22.28 27.41 -1.25
C GLY A 103 -22.65 27.01 -2.68
N ARG A 104 -22.92 25.72 -2.93
CA ARG A 104 -23.33 25.20 -4.25
C ARG A 104 -24.78 25.56 -4.59
N SER A 105 -25.64 25.75 -3.58
CA SER A 105 -27.02 26.25 -3.74
C SER A 105 -27.05 27.73 -4.15
N ALA A 106 -26.19 28.57 -3.55
CA ALA A 106 -26.08 30.00 -3.88
C ALA A 106 -25.51 30.26 -5.29
N ARG A 107 -24.70 29.34 -5.85
CA ARG A 107 -24.16 29.46 -7.21
C ARG A 107 -25.15 29.06 -8.31
N ARG A 108 -26.22 28.34 -7.97
CA ARG A 108 -27.21 27.81 -8.93
C ARG A 108 -28.38 28.76 -9.21
N THR A 109 -28.50 29.85 -8.46
CA THR A 109 -29.53 30.89 -8.64
C THR A 109 -29.07 32.06 -9.52
N ALA A 110 -27.82 32.07 -9.99
CA ALA A 110 -27.21 33.21 -10.69
C ALA A 110 -27.05 33.05 -12.22
N THR A 111 -27.52 31.95 -12.82
CA THR A 111 -27.40 31.74 -14.27
C THR A 111 -28.77 31.41 -14.88
N GLY A 112 -29.55 32.45 -15.15
CA GLY A 112 -30.71 32.43 -16.05
C GLY A 112 -30.31 32.96 -17.43
N ALA A 113 -30.74 32.27 -18.48
CA ALA A 113 -30.54 32.55 -19.92
C ALA A 113 -31.25 33.86 -20.37
N PRO A 114 -30.98 34.43 -21.58
CA PRO A 114 -31.67 34.02 -22.84
C PRO A 114 -30.87 34.35 -24.16
N PRO A 115 -31.46 34.47 -25.38
CA PRO A 115 -32.12 33.44 -26.21
C PRO A 115 -31.57 33.34 -27.67
N ALA A 116 -32.23 32.50 -28.48
CA ALA A 116 -31.90 32.03 -29.83
C ALA A 116 -32.04 33.05 -31.01
N GLY A 117 -31.34 32.75 -32.13
CA GLY A 117 -31.55 33.40 -33.43
C GLY A 117 -30.79 32.75 -34.61
N ALA A 118 -31.56 32.20 -35.56
CA ALA A 118 -31.38 32.09 -37.02
C ALA A 118 -30.15 31.38 -37.67
N ALA A 119 -30.46 30.38 -38.52
CA ALA A 119 -29.70 29.92 -39.70
C ALA A 119 -30.11 30.78 -40.94
N PRO A 120 -29.56 30.66 -42.20
CA PRO A 120 -28.95 29.46 -42.82
C PRO A 120 -27.80 29.65 -43.87
N ALA A 121 -27.39 28.50 -44.44
CA ALA A 121 -26.99 28.24 -45.85
C ALA A 121 -25.50 28.13 -46.28
N ASP A 122 -25.21 26.92 -46.78
CA ASP A 122 -24.45 26.50 -47.99
C ASP A 122 -22.95 26.77 -48.21
N GLY A 123 -22.27 25.71 -48.68
CA GLY A 123 -20.94 25.77 -49.29
C GLY A 123 -20.19 24.43 -49.29
N SER A 124 -20.45 23.62 -50.31
CA SER A 124 -19.86 22.33 -50.62
C SER A 124 -18.32 22.34 -50.81
N GLY A 125 -17.65 21.29 -50.31
CA GLY A 125 -16.24 20.98 -50.59
C GLY A 125 -15.83 19.61 -50.05
N GLN A 126 -15.65 18.65 -50.95
CA GLN A 126 -15.38 17.23 -50.69
C GLN A 126 -14.06 16.93 -49.93
N PRO A 127 -13.94 15.72 -49.33
CA PRO A 127 -12.89 15.38 -48.37
C PRO A 127 -11.65 14.82 -49.06
N THR A 128 -10.47 15.39 -48.81
CA THR A 128 -9.20 14.73 -49.11
C THR A 128 -8.73 13.96 -47.88
N GLY A 129 -8.48 12.67 -48.10
CA GLY A 129 -8.19 11.68 -47.08
C GLY A 129 -7.05 12.10 -46.15
N ARG A 130 -7.36 12.14 -44.86
CA ARG A 130 -6.36 12.03 -43.79
C ARG A 130 -5.70 10.65 -43.90
N ARG A 131 -4.59 10.62 -44.65
CA ARG A 131 -3.63 9.53 -44.60
C ARG A 131 -3.03 9.52 -43.19
N ARG A 132 -3.30 8.46 -42.43
CA ARG A 132 -2.63 8.13 -41.18
C ARG A 132 -1.11 8.31 -41.35
N ALA A 133 -0.50 9.13 -40.50
CA ALA A 133 0.94 9.21 -40.35
C ALA A 133 1.47 7.93 -39.68
N GLY A 134 1.55 6.86 -40.47
CA GLY A 134 2.35 5.68 -40.20
C GLY A 134 3.32 5.53 -41.36
N GLY A 135 4.54 6.03 -41.22
CA GLY A 135 5.54 5.98 -42.26
C GLY A 135 6.91 6.34 -41.71
N GLY A 136 7.76 5.34 -41.47
CA GLY A 136 9.19 5.57 -41.35
C GLY A 136 9.71 6.12 -42.67
N GLY A 137 10.23 7.34 -42.68
CA GLY A 137 10.87 7.91 -43.86
C GLY A 137 12.13 7.13 -44.28
N PRO A 138 12.73 7.43 -45.45
CA PRO A 138 13.90 6.73 -46.00
C PRO A 138 15.16 6.80 -45.11
N ALA A 139 15.15 7.65 -44.08
CA ALA A 139 16.24 7.79 -43.11
C ALA A 139 16.50 6.50 -42.30
N GLY A 140 15.47 5.70 -41.98
CA GLY A 140 15.62 4.44 -41.24
C GLY A 140 16.44 3.40 -42.00
N PRO A 141 16.00 2.96 -43.19
CA PRO A 141 16.73 2.01 -44.02
C PRO A 141 18.14 2.48 -44.40
N ARG A 142 18.34 3.79 -44.64
CA ARG A 142 19.66 4.35 -44.95
C ARG A 142 20.60 4.35 -43.74
N ALA A 143 20.09 4.60 -42.53
CA ALA A 143 20.87 4.48 -41.30
C ALA A 143 21.31 3.03 -41.05
N VAL A 144 20.42 2.07 -41.31
CA VAL A 144 20.76 0.64 -41.26
C VAL A 144 21.82 0.29 -42.31
N HIS A 145 21.69 0.77 -43.55
CA HIS A 145 22.69 0.51 -44.59
C HIS A 145 24.08 1.08 -44.24
N ARG A 146 24.15 2.32 -43.73
CA ARG A 146 25.40 2.93 -43.27
C ARG A 146 26.02 2.15 -42.10
N TYR A 147 25.19 1.72 -41.15
CA TYR A 147 25.63 0.83 -40.08
C TYR A 147 26.21 -0.48 -40.64
N SER A 148 25.49 -1.18 -41.51
CA SER A 148 25.89 -2.50 -42.03
C SER A 148 27.19 -2.45 -42.85
N SER A 149 27.40 -1.36 -43.59
CA SER A 149 28.59 -1.12 -44.44
C SER A 149 29.75 -0.45 -43.69
N GLY A 150 29.56 -0.11 -42.40
CA GLY A 150 30.55 0.59 -41.60
C GLY A 150 31.71 -0.29 -41.09
N PRO A 151 32.79 0.32 -40.56
CA PRO A 151 33.90 -0.42 -39.99
C PRO A 151 33.46 -1.38 -38.87
N PRO A 152 34.08 -2.57 -38.72
CA PRO A 152 33.68 -3.54 -37.69
C PRO A 152 33.62 -2.96 -36.28
N ALA A 153 34.59 -2.11 -35.91
CA ALA A 153 34.63 -1.45 -34.60
C ALA A 153 33.45 -0.48 -34.38
N ALA A 154 33.02 0.25 -35.42
CA ALA A 154 31.86 1.13 -35.34
C ALA A 154 30.56 0.34 -35.18
N ARG A 155 30.43 -0.79 -35.90
CA ARG A 155 29.29 -1.69 -35.72
C ARG A 155 29.23 -2.28 -34.31
N ALA A 156 30.37 -2.72 -33.79
CA ALA A 156 30.48 -3.28 -32.45
C ALA A 156 30.05 -2.28 -31.36
N LEU A 157 30.37 -1.00 -31.51
CA LEU A 157 29.87 0.06 -30.62
C LEU A 157 28.34 0.21 -30.67
N VAL A 158 27.75 0.16 -31.87
CA VAL A 158 26.29 0.23 -32.06
C VAL A 158 25.61 -1.02 -31.49
N ASP A 159 26.15 -2.21 -31.75
CA ASP A 159 25.63 -3.47 -31.21
C ASP A 159 25.67 -3.50 -29.68
N ALA A 160 26.78 -3.07 -29.07
CA ALA A 160 26.89 -2.94 -27.62
C ALA A 160 25.87 -1.94 -27.06
N ALA A 161 25.62 -0.83 -27.78
CA ALA A 161 24.64 0.17 -27.38
C ALA A 161 23.21 -0.36 -27.48
N LEU A 162 22.84 -1.01 -28.58
CA LEU A 162 21.52 -1.64 -28.74
C LEU A 162 21.27 -2.71 -27.66
N ASP A 163 22.29 -3.52 -27.37
CA ASP A 163 22.21 -4.53 -26.33
C ASP A 163 22.12 -3.91 -24.92
N THR A 164 22.78 -2.77 -24.67
CA THR A 164 22.64 -2.07 -23.40
C THR A 164 21.23 -1.49 -23.22
N LEU A 165 20.66 -0.93 -24.29
CA LEU A 165 19.29 -0.38 -24.28
C LEU A 165 18.23 -1.48 -24.10
N ARG A 166 18.37 -2.63 -24.77
CA ARG A 166 17.41 -3.74 -24.61
C ARG A 166 17.42 -4.34 -23.20
N LEU A 167 18.52 -4.19 -22.46
CA LEU A 167 18.64 -4.65 -21.08
C LEU A 167 18.06 -3.65 -20.06
N GLY A 168 17.50 -2.52 -20.53
CA GLY A 168 16.79 -1.57 -19.68
C GLY A 168 17.61 -0.36 -19.22
N HIS A 169 18.83 -0.18 -19.75
CA HIS A 169 19.58 1.07 -19.52
C HIS A 169 18.89 2.25 -20.21
N ARG A 170 18.96 3.44 -19.62
CA ARG A 170 18.44 4.67 -20.23
C ARG A 170 19.09 4.97 -21.59
N PRO A 171 18.42 5.74 -22.49
CA PRO A 171 18.94 6.09 -23.82
C PRO A 171 20.28 6.83 -23.85
N ALA A 172 20.66 7.48 -22.75
CA ALA A 172 21.94 8.16 -22.61
C ALA A 172 22.99 7.20 -22.05
N LEU A 173 23.86 6.73 -22.93
CA LEU A 173 24.83 5.66 -22.67
C LEU A 173 26.23 6.24 -22.41
N PRO A 174 26.95 5.79 -21.35
CA PRO A 174 28.34 6.20 -21.16
C PRO A 174 29.24 5.75 -22.32
N ALA A 175 29.99 6.66 -22.94
CA ALA A 175 30.90 6.31 -24.04
C ALA A 175 31.98 5.29 -23.61
N ALA A 176 32.44 5.39 -22.36
CA ALA A 176 33.41 4.46 -21.77
C ALA A 176 32.85 3.02 -21.68
N LEU A 177 31.56 2.87 -21.33
CA LEU A 177 30.88 1.57 -21.31
C LEU A 177 30.91 0.93 -22.69
N LEU A 178 30.51 1.68 -23.72
CA LEU A 178 30.43 1.17 -25.09
C LEU A 178 31.82 0.85 -25.65
N THR A 179 32.81 1.70 -25.36
CA THR A 179 34.20 1.49 -25.79
C THR A 179 34.80 0.25 -25.14
N ALA A 180 34.55 0.01 -23.85
CA ALA A 180 35.00 -1.20 -23.17
C ALA A 180 34.27 -2.46 -23.66
N ALA A 181 32.98 -2.34 -24.00
CA ALA A 181 32.16 -3.47 -24.44
C ALA A 181 32.42 -3.89 -25.90
N ALA A 182 32.74 -2.94 -26.79
CA ALA A 182 32.85 -3.19 -28.23
C ALA A 182 33.78 -4.36 -28.63
N PRO A 183 34.97 -4.55 -28.01
CA PRO A 183 35.83 -5.70 -28.32
C PRO A 183 35.15 -7.07 -28.16
N HIS A 184 34.14 -7.20 -27.29
CA HIS A 184 33.40 -8.44 -27.06
C HIS A 184 32.37 -8.76 -28.15
N TYR A 185 32.12 -7.82 -29.06
CA TYR A 185 31.23 -7.99 -30.22
C TYR A 185 31.97 -8.30 -31.53
N LEU A 186 33.30 -8.21 -31.52
CA LEU A 186 34.13 -8.48 -32.68
C LEU A 186 34.49 -9.97 -32.76
N THR A 187 34.82 -10.43 -33.96
CA THR A 187 35.47 -11.73 -34.15
C THR A 187 36.94 -11.68 -33.71
N ALA A 188 37.57 -12.85 -33.50
CA ALA A 188 38.99 -12.91 -33.14
C ALA A 188 39.90 -12.23 -34.20
N ARG A 189 39.56 -12.39 -35.49
CA ARG A 189 40.27 -11.74 -36.60
C ARG A 189 40.09 -10.22 -36.59
N GLU A 190 38.87 -9.73 -36.40
CA GLU A 190 38.60 -8.29 -36.33
C GLU A 190 39.28 -7.65 -35.11
N ARG A 191 39.34 -8.33 -33.98
CA ARG A 191 40.09 -7.86 -32.80
C ARG A 191 41.60 -7.75 -33.06
N ALA A 192 42.19 -8.73 -33.75
CA ALA A 192 43.63 -8.78 -34.00
C ALA A 192 44.14 -7.64 -34.90
N ILE A 193 43.25 -7.04 -35.71
CA ILE A 193 43.58 -5.94 -36.63
C ILE A 193 43.21 -4.56 -36.07
N LEU A 194 42.72 -4.45 -34.83
CA LEU A 194 42.43 -3.15 -34.23
C LEU A 194 43.73 -2.36 -34.00
N GLY A 195 43.86 -1.21 -34.65
CA GLY A 195 44.96 -0.28 -34.38
C GLY A 195 44.81 0.43 -33.03
N ALA A 196 45.87 1.06 -32.53
CA ALA A 196 45.85 1.77 -31.24
C ALA A 196 44.79 2.89 -31.16
N ALA A 197 44.43 3.49 -32.30
CA ALA A 197 43.45 4.57 -32.41
C ALA A 197 42.02 4.09 -32.76
N TRP A 198 41.75 2.78 -32.76
CA TRP A 198 40.49 2.20 -33.24
C TRP A 198 39.25 2.87 -32.65
N ALA A 199 39.27 3.20 -31.36
CA ALA A 199 38.14 3.76 -30.65
C ALA A 199 37.83 5.17 -31.14
N ALA A 200 38.87 5.99 -31.34
CA ALA A 200 38.72 7.36 -31.83
C ALA A 200 38.18 7.37 -33.27
N GLU A 201 38.69 6.49 -34.13
CA GLU A 201 38.24 6.34 -35.52
C GLU A 201 36.79 5.85 -35.60
N ALA A 202 36.43 4.84 -34.81
CA ALA A 202 35.07 4.31 -34.77
C ALA A 202 34.06 5.37 -34.27
N TRP A 203 34.41 6.12 -33.22
CA TRP A 203 33.57 7.21 -32.74
C TRP A 203 33.47 8.37 -33.74
N ALA A 204 34.56 8.70 -34.44
CA ALA A 204 34.55 9.72 -35.49
C ALA A 204 33.61 9.33 -36.64
N TYR A 205 33.67 8.07 -37.09
CA TYR A 205 32.75 7.54 -38.10
C TYR A 205 31.28 7.64 -37.69
N LEU A 206 30.95 7.26 -36.45
CA LEU A 206 29.58 7.27 -35.93
C LEU A 206 29.01 8.67 -35.73
N ARG A 207 29.87 9.65 -35.39
CA ARG A 207 29.50 11.06 -35.19
C ARG A 207 29.53 11.90 -36.45
N ALA A 208 30.16 11.42 -37.53
CA ALA A 208 30.20 12.11 -38.79
C ALA A 208 28.77 12.30 -39.33
N GLU A 209 28.41 13.54 -39.62
CA GLU A 209 27.12 13.86 -40.21
C GLU A 209 27.01 13.21 -41.59
N ALA A 210 25.82 12.68 -41.87
CA ALA A 210 25.49 12.10 -43.15
C ALA A 210 24.22 12.74 -43.72
N PRO A 211 24.33 13.49 -44.82
CA PRO A 211 23.17 14.07 -45.50
C PRO A 211 22.13 13.01 -45.87
N GLU A 212 22.55 11.79 -46.20
CA GLU A 212 21.68 10.69 -46.63
C GLU A 212 20.73 10.17 -45.54
N ILE A 213 21.09 10.32 -44.26
CA ILE A 213 20.24 9.95 -43.10
C ILE A 213 19.72 11.17 -42.32
N GLY A 214 20.12 12.39 -42.72
CA GLY A 214 19.71 13.63 -42.06
C GLY A 214 20.37 13.87 -40.70
N GLY A 215 21.59 13.34 -40.47
CA GLY A 215 22.31 13.50 -39.20
C GLY A 215 23.41 12.45 -39.00
N ALA A 216 23.87 12.29 -37.76
CA ALA A 216 24.82 11.25 -37.37
C ALA A 216 24.11 9.99 -36.85
N LEU A 217 24.76 8.83 -36.92
CA LEU A 217 24.25 7.60 -36.29
C LEU A 217 24.23 7.72 -34.75
N VAL A 218 25.08 8.61 -34.23
CA VAL A 218 25.29 8.84 -32.82
C VAL A 218 25.41 10.33 -32.52
N THR A 219 24.69 10.80 -31.51
CA THR A 219 24.89 12.14 -30.93
C THR A 219 25.56 12.02 -29.57
N SER A 220 26.39 13.01 -29.23
CA SER A 220 27.12 13.05 -27.95
C SER A 220 26.71 14.28 -27.15
N SER A 221 26.50 14.08 -25.86
CA SER A 221 26.26 15.14 -24.88
C SER A 221 27.31 15.03 -23.77
N ARG A 222 27.75 16.18 -23.25
CA ARG A 222 28.58 16.21 -22.05
C ARG A 222 27.67 16.44 -20.86
N THR A 223 27.73 15.54 -19.88
CA THR A 223 27.07 15.76 -18.59
C THR A 223 27.97 16.66 -17.75
N SER A 224 27.50 17.87 -17.42
CA SER A 224 28.28 18.87 -16.70
C SER A 224 28.19 18.78 -15.16
N ALA A 225 27.56 17.76 -14.59
CA ALA A 225 27.44 17.65 -13.13
C ALA A 225 27.40 16.19 -12.64
N GLY A 226 28.34 15.83 -11.76
CA GLY A 226 28.32 14.60 -10.94
C GLY A 226 29.56 13.70 -11.04
N PRO A 227 29.72 12.73 -10.12
CA PRO A 227 30.84 11.78 -10.08
C PRO A 227 30.88 10.81 -11.27
N ALA A 228 29.83 10.75 -12.08
CA ALA A 228 29.77 10.07 -13.38
C ALA A 228 30.06 11.06 -14.54
N SER A 229 31.05 11.94 -14.36
CA SER A 229 31.50 12.85 -15.42
C SER A 229 32.05 12.03 -16.59
N GLY A 230 31.31 12.02 -17.70
CA GLY A 230 31.66 11.24 -18.88
C GLY A 230 30.91 11.74 -20.11
N ALA A 231 31.47 11.47 -21.29
CA ALA A 231 30.75 11.69 -22.53
C ALA A 231 29.59 10.70 -22.60
N GLU A 232 28.35 11.21 -22.60
CA GLU A 232 27.16 10.42 -22.85
C GLU A 232 26.81 10.44 -24.32
N VAL A 233 26.23 9.33 -24.76
CA VAL A 233 26.03 9.04 -26.16
C VAL A 233 24.62 8.52 -26.37
N ARG A 234 23.96 8.97 -27.44
CA ARG A 234 22.62 8.51 -27.83
C ARG A 234 22.67 8.00 -29.26
N LEU A 235 22.11 6.80 -29.47
CA LEU A 235 21.89 6.28 -30.82
C LEU A 235 20.75 7.03 -31.51
N ALA A 236 20.83 7.17 -32.83
CA ALA A 236 19.73 7.69 -33.63
C ALA A 236 18.45 6.86 -33.38
N PRO A 237 17.30 7.49 -33.06
CA PRO A 237 16.06 6.76 -32.74
C PRO A 237 15.59 5.82 -33.86
N ALA A 238 15.83 6.22 -35.13
CA ALA A 238 15.54 5.38 -36.28
C ALA A 238 16.35 4.08 -36.26
N LEU A 239 17.64 4.14 -35.93
CA LEU A 239 18.51 2.97 -35.86
C LEU A 239 18.06 2.01 -34.74
N VAL A 240 17.71 2.54 -33.57
CA VAL A 240 17.18 1.73 -32.45
C VAL A 240 15.87 1.03 -32.84
N ARG A 241 14.97 1.74 -33.54
CA ARG A 241 13.68 1.19 -33.96
C ARG A 241 13.83 0.04 -34.96
N GLU A 242 14.71 0.18 -35.95
CA GLU A 242 14.88 -0.84 -36.99
C GLU A 242 15.68 -2.06 -36.50
N LEU A 243 16.73 -1.86 -35.69
CA LEU A 243 17.65 -2.94 -35.32
C LEU A 243 17.30 -3.66 -34.01
N ARG A 244 16.36 -3.15 -33.20
CA ARG A 244 16.03 -3.77 -31.90
C ARG A 244 15.58 -5.22 -32.05
N SER A 245 14.66 -5.50 -32.98
CA SER A 245 14.12 -6.85 -33.20
C SER A 245 15.20 -7.84 -33.66
N GLU A 246 16.14 -7.41 -34.51
CA GLU A 246 17.27 -8.24 -34.95
C GLU A 246 18.21 -8.62 -33.79
N ARG A 247 18.27 -7.79 -32.75
CA ARG A 247 19.07 -8.05 -31.56
C ARG A 247 18.35 -8.95 -30.57
N GLU A 248 17.02 -8.93 -30.48
CA GLU A 248 16.25 -9.69 -29.48
C GLU A 248 16.57 -11.20 -29.47
N GLY A 249 16.78 -11.80 -30.63
CA GLY A 249 17.16 -13.22 -30.75
C GLY A 249 18.64 -13.55 -30.52
N ARG A 250 19.51 -12.54 -30.30
CA ARG A 250 20.96 -12.75 -30.16
C ARG A 250 21.40 -12.78 -28.70
N ALA A 251 22.27 -13.73 -28.36
CA ALA A 251 22.88 -13.81 -27.04
C ALA A 251 23.68 -12.52 -26.71
N VAL A 252 23.54 -12.05 -25.46
CA VAL A 252 24.35 -10.95 -24.94
C VAL A 252 25.75 -11.49 -24.60
N PRO A 253 26.84 -10.91 -25.10
CA PRO A 253 28.20 -11.31 -24.73
C PRO A 253 28.45 -11.18 -23.23
N ALA A 254 29.16 -12.15 -22.63
CA ALA A 254 29.52 -12.13 -21.21
C ALA A 254 30.29 -10.85 -20.81
N GLY A 255 31.19 -10.37 -21.67
CA GLY A 255 31.96 -9.15 -21.41
C GLY A 255 31.12 -7.87 -21.36
N LEU A 256 29.93 -7.83 -21.98
CA LEU A 256 29.03 -6.68 -21.80
C LEU A 256 28.57 -6.59 -20.33
N TRP A 257 28.21 -7.72 -19.72
CA TRP A 257 27.75 -7.76 -18.33
C TRP A 257 28.83 -7.27 -17.35
N GLU A 258 30.08 -7.68 -17.56
CA GLU A 258 31.22 -7.17 -16.79
C GLU A 258 31.38 -5.66 -16.96
N CYS A 259 31.27 -5.15 -18.20
CA CYS A 259 31.31 -3.72 -18.46
C CYS A 259 30.15 -2.96 -17.78
N LEU A 260 28.95 -3.53 -17.78
CA LEU A 260 27.76 -2.93 -17.15
C LEU A 260 27.95 -2.77 -15.64
N THR A 261 28.51 -3.76 -14.94
CA THR A 261 28.75 -3.66 -13.48
C THR A 261 29.65 -2.48 -13.11
N ARG A 262 30.61 -2.14 -13.98
CA ARG A 262 31.62 -1.11 -13.75
C ARG A 262 31.22 0.27 -14.25
N TYR A 263 30.69 0.34 -15.48
CA TYR A 263 30.50 1.60 -16.20
C TYR A 263 29.04 2.03 -16.35
N ALA A 264 28.05 1.16 -16.11
CA ALA A 264 26.65 1.56 -16.20
C ALA A 264 26.32 2.64 -15.17
N HIS A 265 25.39 3.52 -15.53
CA HIS A 265 24.92 4.55 -14.61
C HIS A 265 24.30 3.91 -13.37
N PRO A 266 24.63 4.37 -12.14
CA PRO A 266 24.14 3.77 -10.91
C PRO A 266 22.63 3.55 -10.84
N SER A 267 21.83 4.49 -11.36
CA SER A 267 20.36 4.39 -11.34
C SER A 267 19.79 3.33 -12.31
N ASP A 268 20.56 2.89 -13.30
CA ASP A 268 20.12 1.88 -14.27
C ASP A 268 20.51 0.45 -13.83
N ARG A 269 21.43 0.32 -12.86
CA ARG A 269 21.93 -0.97 -12.37
C ARG A 269 20.83 -1.89 -11.81
N PRO A 270 19.77 -1.41 -11.11
CA PRO A 270 18.67 -2.29 -10.69
C PRO A 270 17.91 -2.92 -11.86
N ALA A 271 17.61 -2.15 -12.91
CA ALA A 271 16.96 -2.67 -14.12
C ALA A 271 17.85 -3.71 -14.82
N LEU A 272 19.16 -3.43 -14.90
CA LEU A 272 20.14 -4.36 -15.45
C LEU A 272 20.27 -5.63 -14.59
N ALA A 273 20.19 -5.53 -13.27
CA ALA A 273 20.23 -6.66 -12.35
C ALA A 273 19.02 -7.57 -12.56
N HIS A 274 17.82 -6.99 -12.70
CA HIS A 274 16.62 -7.75 -13.07
C HIS A 274 16.78 -8.44 -14.43
N ALA A 275 17.31 -7.74 -15.43
CA ALA A 275 17.55 -8.31 -16.76
C ALA A 275 18.58 -9.47 -16.75
N ALA A 276 19.58 -9.39 -15.86
CA ALA A 276 20.55 -10.46 -15.62
C ALA A 276 19.89 -11.67 -14.92
N SER A 277 19.08 -11.43 -13.89
CA SER A 277 18.36 -12.48 -13.15
C SER A 277 17.40 -13.27 -14.03
N VAL A 278 16.60 -12.60 -14.88
CA VAL A 278 15.69 -13.28 -15.82
C VAL A 278 16.45 -14.21 -16.80
N ARG A 279 17.75 -13.97 -16.99
CA ARG A 279 18.65 -14.80 -17.82
C ARG A 279 19.44 -15.84 -17.03
N GLY A 280 19.18 -16.00 -15.73
CA GLY A 280 19.89 -16.92 -14.84
C GLY A 280 21.32 -16.47 -14.51
N LEU A 281 21.65 -15.19 -14.69
CA LEU A 281 22.99 -14.64 -14.42
C LEU A 281 23.06 -14.09 -12.98
N ASP A 282 22.80 -14.95 -12.00
CA ASP A 282 22.60 -14.54 -10.60
C ASP A 282 23.81 -13.81 -10.00
N ARG A 283 25.03 -14.26 -10.30
CA ARG A 283 26.26 -13.58 -9.85
C ARG A 283 26.33 -12.15 -10.37
N VAL A 284 26.06 -11.94 -11.65
CA VAL A 284 26.07 -10.62 -12.29
C VAL A 284 24.96 -9.75 -11.71
N ALA A 285 23.77 -10.30 -11.49
CA ALA A 285 22.65 -9.58 -10.90
C ALA A 285 23.00 -9.08 -9.49
N LEU A 286 23.62 -9.92 -8.65
CA LEU A 286 24.09 -9.54 -7.33
C LEU A 286 25.20 -8.48 -7.37
N ASP A 287 26.17 -8.60 -8.28
CA ASP A 287 27.24 -7.62 -8.46
C ASP A 287 26.68 -6.24 -8.91
N LEU A 288 25.63 -6.24 -9.73
CA LEU A 288 24.94 -5.01 -10.13
C LEU A 288 24.19 -4.37 -8.96
N CYS A 289 23.49 -5.16 -8.13
CA CYS A 289 22.80 -4.66 -6.94
C CYS A 289 23.79 -4.09 -5.90
N THR A 290 24.91 -4.79 -5.62
CA THR A 290 25.92 -4.30 -4.67
C THR A 290 26.59 -3.02 -5.16
N SER A 291 26.92 -2.97 -6.46
CA SER A 291 27.46 -1.78 -7.10
C SER A 291 26.45 -0.61 -7.10
N ALA A 292 25.16 -0.87 -7.23
CA ALA A 292 24.12 0.17 -7.11
C ALA A 292 24.01 0.71 -5.68
N ALA A 293 24.03 -0.18 -4.69
CA ALA A 293 23.97 0.18 -3.27
C ALA A 293 25.18 1.01 -2.83
N ALA A 294 26.39 0.64 -3.28
CA ALA A 294 27.63 1.40 -3.03
C ALA A 294 27.59 2.81 -3.64
N ALA A 295 26.79 3.01 -4.69
CA ALA A 295 26.58 4.31 -5.33
C ALA A 295 25.39 5.10 -4.76
N GLY A 296 24.82 4.67 -3.63
CA GLY A 296 23.76 5.40 -2.91
C GLY A 296 22.32 4.91 -3.20
N HIS A 297 22.12 3.94 -4.10
CA HIS A 297 20.80 3.34 -4.34
C HIS A 297 20.56 2.18 -3.36
N HIS A 298 20.38 2.50 -2.09
CA HIS A 298 20.32 1.50 -1.00
C HIS A 298 19.16 0.50 -1.13
N THR A 299 18.08 0.84 -1.83
CA THR A 299 16.96 -0.09 -2.14
C THR A 299 17.41 -1.31 -2.93
N ALA A 300 18.51 -1.21 -3.70
CA ALA A 300 19.07 -2.33 -4.45
C ALA A 300 19.56 -3.50 -3.55
N LEU A 301 19.77 -3.26 -2.25
CA LEU A 301 20.04 -4.31 -1.28
C LEU A 301 18.83 -5.23 -1.04
N LEU A 302 17.60 -4.70 -1.17
CA LEU A 302 16.39 -5.52 -1.08
C LEU A 302 16.23 -6.38 -2.34
N ASP A 303 16.53 -5.83 -3.52
CA ASP A 303 16.56 -6.60 -4.76
C ASP A 303 17.60 -7.74 -4.66
N ALA A 304 18.79 -7.46 -4.13
CA ALA A 304 19.81 -8.49 -3.86
C ALA A 304 19.31 -9.56 -2.88
N ALA A 305 18.57 -9.17 -1.84
CA ALA A 305 17.99 -10.11 -0.89
C ALA A 305 16.96 -11.03 -1.56
N GLU A 306 16.10 -10.51 -2.43
CA GLU A 306 15.14 -11.32 -3.18
C GLU A 306 15.83 -12.35 -4.09
N LEU A 307 16.90 -11.95 -4.79
CA LEU A 307 17.71 -12.84 -5.63
C LEU A 307 18.37 -13.96 -4.81
N LEU A 308 18.97 -13.62 -3.68
CA LEU A 308 19.58 -14.60 -2.76
C LEU A 308 18.53 -15.56 -2.21
N ALA A 309 17.37 -15.05 -1.81
CA ALA A 309 16.30 -15.89 -1.28
C ALA A 309 15.67 -16.80 -2.35
N GLY A 310 15.64 -16.38 -3.61
CA GLY A 310 15.21 -17.22 -4.74
C GLY A 310 16.15 -18.40 -5.02
N THR A 311 17.43 -18.29 -4.60
CA THR A 311 18.43 -19.36 -4.71
C THR A 311 18.62 -20.17 -3.42
N GLY A 312 17.74 -19.99 -2.43
CA GLY A 312 17.79 -20.69 -1.14
C GLY A 312 18.83 -20.16 -0.16
N ARG A 313 19.48 -19.03 -0.46
CA ARG A 313 20.52 -18.40 0.38
C ARG A 313 19.88 -17.43 1.38
N THR A 314 18.94 -17.92 2.19
CA THR A 314 18.12 -17.10 3.10
C THR A 314 18.96 -16.29 4.10
N ALA A 315 20.01 -16.89 4.68
CA ALA A 315 20.86 -16.21 5.66
C ALA A 315 21.53 -14.97 5.07
N GLU A 316 22.13 -15.10 3.89
CA GLU A 316 22.75 -13.97 3.19
C GLU A 316 21.71 -12.93 2.75
N ALA A 317 20.51 -13.36 2.34
CA ALA A 317 19.43 -12.45 2.01
C ALA A 317 19.03 -11.56 3.21
N VAL A 318 18.93 -12.17 4.40
CA VAL A 318 18.65 -11.47 5.65
C VAL A 318 19.76 -10.50 6.01
N GLU A 319 21.03 -10.85 5.79
CA GLU A 319 22.16 -9.92 5.96
C GLU A 319 22.03 -8.69 5.05
N ARG A 320 21.62 -8.87 3.78
CA ARG A 320 21.38 -7.73 2.87
C ARG A 320 20.23 -6.84 3.34
N CYS A 321 19.14 -7.43 3.83
CA CYS A 321 18.07 -6.67 4.45
C CYS A 321 18.52 -5.93 5.72
N GLY A 322 19.39 -6.55 6.54
CA GLY A 322 20.00 -5.92 7.70
C GLY A 322 20.82 -4.68 7.34
N ALA A 323 21.70 -4.80 6.34
CA ALA A 323 22.48 -3.68 5.82
C ALA A 323 21.58 -2.58 5.25
N ALA A 324 20.50 -2.95 4.54
CA ALA A 324 19.51 -1.98 4.04
C ALA A 324 18.81 -1.24 5.20
N ALA A 325 18.48 -1.93 6.29
CA ALA A 325 17.86 -1.33 7.46
C ALA A 325 18.79 -0.36 8.19
N GLU A 326 20.09 -0.66 8.29
CA GLU A 326 21.11 0.24 8.84
C GLU A 326 21.26 1.52 8.01
N LEU A 327 21.05 1.42 6.70
CA LEU A 327 21.02 2.55 5.77
C LEU A 327 19.65 3.27 5.75
N GLY A 328 18.72 2.89 6.61
CA GLY A 328 17.40 3.52 6.74
C GLY A 328 16.42 3.21 5.62
N VAL A 329 16.63 2.14 4.86
CA VAL A 329 15.69 1.71 3.81
C VAL A 329 14.38 1.25 4.45
N PRO A 330 13.24 1.90 4.13
CA PRO A 330 11.94 1.53 4.71
C PRO A 330 11.55 0.09 4.36
N GLY A 331 10.94 -0.61 5.31
CA GLY A 331 10.47 -1.99 5.12
C GLY A 331 11.56 -3.06 5.11
N ALA A 332 12.85 -2.71 5.19
CA ALA A 332 13.95 -3.67 5.15
C ALA A 332 13.91 -4.70 6.30
N LEU A 333 13.56 -4.25 7.52
CA LEU A 333 13.40 -5.13 8.68
C LEU A 333 12.25 -6.12 8.51
N THR A 334 11.11 -5.64 8.02
CA THR A 334 9.93 -6.46 7.73
C THR A 334 10.23 -7.47 6.63
N ARG A 335 10.97 -7.06 5.58
CA ARG A 335 11.41 -7.96 4.52
C ARG A 335 12.33 -9.07 5.02
N ALA A 336 13.28 -8.77 5.90
CA ALA A 336 14.13 -9.79 6.53
C ALA A 336 13.28 -10.85 7.26
N ALA A 337 12.27 -10.39 8.02
CA ALA A 337 11.38 -11.27 8.76
C ALA A 337 10.51 -12.14 7.83
N GLU A 338 9.96 -11.58 6.75
CA GLU A 338 9.18 -12.31 5.74
C GLU A 338 10.00 -13.41 5.06
N LEU A 339 11.27 -13.14 4.75
CA LEU A 339 12.17 -14.14 4.16
C LEU A 339 12.43 -15.31 5.10
N LEU A 340 12.66 -15.03 6.39
CA LEU A 340 12.82 -16.05 7.42
C LEU A 340 11.53 -16.84 7.67
N GLU A 341 10.37 -16.17 7.64
CA GLU A 341 9.07 -16.83 7.78
C GLU A 341 8.82 -17.80 6.62
N ARG A 342 9.11 -17.38 5.38
CA ARG A 342 8.99 -18.24 4.19
C ARG A 342 9.86 -19.48 4.28
N ASP A 343 11.06 -19.34 4.84
CA ASP A 343 12.00 -20.42 5.11
C ASP A 343 11.72 -21.18 6.42
N ARG A 344 10.58 -20.90 7.07
CA ARG A 344 10.11 -21.53 8.32
C ARG A 344 11.05 -21.35 9.51
N GLN A 345 11.95 -20.36 9.47
CA GLN A 345 12.82 -19.98 10.58
C GLN A 345 12.10 -19.05 11.56
N TYR A 346 10.97 -19.52 12.11
CA TYR A 346 10.01 -18.68 12.85
C TYR A 346 10.62 -17.91 14.03
N ARG A 347 11.53 -18.53 14.78
CA ARG A 347 12.17 -17.89 15.93
C ARG A 347 13.02 -16.68 15.52
N GLN A 348 13.73 -16.77 14.41
CA GLN A 348 14.49 -15.66 13.88
C GLN A 348 13.56 -14.61 13.26
N ALA A 349 12.52 -15.04 12.52
CA ALA A 349 11.52 -14.14 11.96
C ALA A 349 10.86 -13.26 13.02
N VAL A 350 10.48 -13.83 14.18
CA VAL A 350 9.95 -13.10 15.34
C VAL A 350 10.92 -12.01 15.81
N ALA A 351 12.22 -12.31 15.94
CA ALA A 351 13.22 -11.32 16.37
C ALA A 351 13.34 -10.13 15.38
N TRP A 352 13.22 -10.39 14.08
CA TRP A 352 13.24 -9.35 13.04
C TRP A 352 11.93 -8.55 13.01
N TYR A 353 10.78 -9.20 13.12
CA TYR A 353 9.49 -8.52 13.25
C TYR A 353 9.43 -7.64 14.50
N ASP A 354 9.98 -8.09 15.63
CA ASP A 354 10.08 -7.27 16.85
C ASP A 354 10.99 -6.05 16.65
N ARG A 355 12.06 -6.17 15.85
CA ARG A 355 12.92 -5.04 15.48
C ARG A 355 12.17 -4.04 14.60
N ALA A 356 11.38 -4.50 13.63
CA ALA A 356 10.50 -3.66 12.82
C ALA A 356 9.43 -2.96 13.69
N GLY A 357 8.84 -3.69 14.64
CA GLY A 357 7.90 -3.15 15.61
C GLY A 357 8.48 -2.04 16.48
N ARG A 358 9.70 -2.21 16.98
CA ARG A 358 10.44 -1.13 17.69
C ARG A 358 10.71 0.10 16.82
N ALA A 359 10.78 -0.07 15.51
CA ALA A 359 10.88 1.02 14.55
C ALA A 359 9.51 1.64 14.17
N GLY A 360 8.41 1.19 14.79
CA GLY A 360 7.07 1.74 14.61
C GLY A 360 6.16 0.96 13.66
N ASP A 361 6.59 -0.20 13.16
CA ASP A 361 5.76 -1.06 12.30
C ASP A 361 4.77 -1.90 13.15
N ALA A 362 3.54 -1.42 13.28
CA ALA A 362 2.51 -2.08 14.07
C ALA A 362 1.99 -3.39 13.43
N GLU A 363 2.06 -3.54 12.10
CA GLU A 363 1.73 -4.80 11.42
C GLU A 363 2.81 -5.85 11.72
N ALA A 364 4.09 -5.47 11.72
CA ALA A 364 5.18 -6.37 12.10
C ALA A 364 4.99 -6.95 13.52
N LEU A 365 4.51 -6.16 14.48
CA LEU A 365 4.17 -6.66 15.82
C LEU A 365 3.03 -7.69 15.78
N CYS A 366 2.00 -7.48 14.96
CA CYS A 366 0.94 -8.48 14.74
C CYS A 366 1.49 -9.77 14.12
N ARG A 367 2.35 -9.67 13.09
CA ARG A 367 3.00 -10.82 12.46
C ARG A 367 3.88 -11.59 13.45
N SER A 368 4.63 -10.88 14.28
CA SER A 368 5.39 -11.47 15.40
C SER A 368 4.48 -12.26 16.35
N ALA A 369 3.35 -11.67 16.74
CA ALA A 369 2.38 -12.32 17.62
C ALA A 369 1.79 -13.60 17.00
N GLU A 370 1.43 -13.56 15.72
CA GLU A 370 0.89 -14.72 14.99
C GLU A 370 1.89 -15.88 14.95
N LEU A 371 3.17 -15.59 14.69
CA LEU A 371 4.22 -16.62 14.68
C LEU A 371 4.47 -17.21 16.07
N LEU A 372 4.44 -16.38 17.12
CA LEU A 372 4.52 -16.85 18.51
C LEU A 372 3.33 -17.73 18.88
N GLY A 373 2.11 -17.35 18.46
CA GLY A 373 0.91 -18.16 18.66
C GLY A 373 1.02 -19.53 17.97
N ARG A 374 1.50 -19.57 16.73
CA ARG A 374 1.74 -20.83 15.98
C ARG A 374 2.79 -21.73 16.60
N THR A 375 3.74 -21.16 17.34
CA THR A 375 4.81 -21.91 18.03
C THR A 375 4.46 -22.24 19.49
N GLY A 376 3.27 -21.88 19.95
CA GLY A 376 2.77 -22.18 21.30
C GLY A 376 3.21 -21.18 22.37
N GLU A 377 3.93 -20.12 22.02
CA GLU A 377 4.37 -19.06 22.94
C GLU A 377 3.24 -18.03 23.19
N ILE A 378 2.11 -18.51 23.72
CA ILE A 378 0.84 -17.76 23.77
C ILE A 378 0.96 -16.44 24.55
N ASP A 379 1.59 -16.44 25.72
CA ASP A 379 1.73 -15.22 26.53
C ASP A 379 2.62 -14.18 25.84
N ALA A 380 3.64 -14.63 25.11
CA ALA A 380 4.48 -13.75 24.30
C ALA A 380 3.68 -13.17 23.13
N ALA A 381 2.87 -14.00 22.46
CA ALA A 381 1.98 -13.55 21.39
C ALA A 381 1.01 -12.46 21.86
N LEU A 382 0.33 -12.67 22.99
CA LEU A 382 -0.60 -11.68 23.55
C LEU A 382 0.10 -10.35 23.87
N ARG A 383 1.31 -10.39 24.45
CA ARG A 383 2.11 -9.17 24.68
C ARG A 383 2.45 -8.43 23.38
N ARG A 384 2.70 -9.14 22.28
CA ARG A 384 2.93 -8.49 20.96
C ARG A 384 1.65 -7.91 20.38
N PHE A 385 0.51 -8.59 20.50
CA PHE A 385 -0.77 -8.01 20.09
C PHE A 385 -1.12 -6.76 20.91
N ASP A 386 -0.83 -6.75 22.21
CA ASP A 386 -0.99 -5.55 23.05
C ASP A 386 -0.11 -4.40 22.56
N ALA A 387 1.18 -4.68 22.31
CA ALA A 387 2.09 -3.69 21.74
C ALA A 387 1.62 -3.18 20.36
N ALA A 388 1.08 -4.06 19.50
CA ALA A 388 0.53 -3.67 18.20
C ALA A 388 -0.71 -2.77 18.35
N ALA A 389 -1.61 -3.08 19.28
CA ALA A 389 -2.79 -2.26 19.57
C ALA A 389 -2.41 -0.89 20.15
N ASP A 390 -1.40 -0.84 21.00
CA ASP A 390 -0.81 0.39 21.53
C ASP A 390 -0.18 1.22 20.42
N ALA A 391 0.52 0.58 19.48
CA ALA A 391 1.04 1.20 18.26
C ALA A 391 -0.06 1.59 17.23
N GLY A 392 -1.33 1.24 17.48
CA GLY A 392 -2.48 1.68 16.68
C GLY A 392 -2.89 0.73 15.56
N HIS A 393 -2.45 -0.53 15.59
CA HIS A 393 -2.90 -1.53 14.64
C HIS A 393 -4.40 -1.84 14.84
N PRO A 394 -5.28 -1.60 13.84
CA PRO A 394 -6.74 -1.60 14.01
C PRO A 394 -7.34 -2.97 14.27
N ALA A 395 -6.66 -4.05 13.86
CA ALA A 395 -7.14 -5.42 14.04
C ALA A 395 -6.40 -6.20 15.14
N ALA A 396 -5.53 -5.56 15.94
CA ALA A 396 -4.67 -6.28 16.89
C ALA A 396 -5.49 -7.02 17.96
N HIS A 397 -6.49 -6.35 18.56
CA HIS A 397 -7.39 -6.99 19.52
C HIS A 397 -8.25 -8.09 18.88
N TYR A 398 -8.69 -7.90 17.64
CA TYR A 398 -9.43 -8.93 16.92
C TYR A 398 -8.58 -10.18 16.68
N ARG A 399 -7.35 -10.03 16.17
CA ARG A 399 -6.43 -11.15 15.93
C ARG A 399 -6.03 -11.85 17.24
N ALA A 400 -5.84 -11.10 18.34
CA ALA A 400 -5.64 -11.68 19.67
C ALA A 400 -6.84 -12.51 20.14
N GLY A 401 -8.05 -12.00 19.92
CA GLY A 401 -9.29 -12.74 20.23
C GLY A 401 -9.41 -14.03 19.43
N GLN A 402 -9.03 -14.02 18.14
CA GLN A 402 -9.02 -15.24 17.31
C GLN A 402 -8.03 -16.28 17.83
N LEU A 403 -6.83 -15.87 18.24
CA LEU A 403 -5.86 -16.78 18.85
C LEU A 403 -6.42 -17.43 20.12
N LEU A 404 -7.02 -16.64 21.02
CA LEU A 404 -7.59 -17.13 22.27
C LEU A 404 -8.80 -18.06 22.05
N ALA A 405 -9.66 -17.74 21.09
CA ALA A 405 -10.80 -18.58 20.73
C ALA A 405 -10.34 -19.93 20.19
N GLY A 406 -9.32 -19.96 19.31
CA GLY A 406 -8.73 -21.20 18.81
C GLY A 406 -8.08 -22.08 19.90
N LEU A 407 -7.74 -21.49 21.05
CA LEU A 407 -7.24 -22.19 22.24
C LEU A 407 -8.36 -22.60 23.22
N GLY A 408 -9.63 -22.31 22.91
CA GLY A 408 -10.77 -22.58 23.80
C GLY A 408 -10.88 -21.62 24.99
N ARG A 409 -10.13 -20.52 25.02
CA ARG A 409 -10.13 -19.51 26.11
C ARG A 409 -11.25 -18.49 25.88
N ALA A 410 -12.50 -18.95 25.92
CA ALA A 410 -13.67 -18.18 25.47
C ALA A 410 -13.87 -16.84 26.20
N ASP A 411 -13.65 -16.76 27.52
CA ASP A 411 -13.82 -15.51 28.27
C ASP A 411 -12.79 -14.43 27.88
N GLU A 412 -11.54 -14.84 27.70
CA GLU A 412 -10.47 -13.92 27.29
C GLU A 412 -10.63 -13.51 25.83
N ALA A 413 -11.04 -14.45 24.96
CA ALA A 413 -11.36 -14.16 23.57
C ALA A 413 -12.49 -13.12 23.46
N PHE A 414 -13.56 -13.30 24.24
CA PHE A 414 -14.67 -12.35 24.32
C PHE A 414 -14.19 -10.95 24.71
N ALA A 415 -13.40 -10.82 25.78
CA ALA A 415 -12.86 -9.53 26.20
C ALA A 415 -12.03 -8.84 25.10
N ARG A 416 -11.23 -9.61 24.33
CA ARG A 416 -10.47 -9.07 23.19
C ARG A 416 -11.37 -8.64 22.03
N PHE A 417 -12.40 -9.42 21.71
CA PHE A 417 -13.37 -9.04 20.67
C PHE A 417 -14.20 -7.82 21.08
N GLU A 418 -14.55 -7.66 22.36
CA GLU A 418 -15.22 -6.44 22.84
C GLU A 418 -14.36 -5.19 22.62
N TRP A 419 -13.06 -5.27 22.93
CA TRP A 419 -12.12 -4.18 22.63
C TRP A 419 -12.03 -3.89 21.13
N ALA A 420 -12.00 -4.92 20.29
CA ALA A 420 -12.01 -4.75 18.84
C ALA A 420 -13.32 -4.12 18.33
N ALA A 421 -14.48 -4.49 18.88
CA ALA A 421 -15.77 -3.91 18.53
C ALA A 421 -15.86 -2.43 18.97
N VAL A 422 -15.26 -2.12 20.12
CA VAL A 422 -15.06 -0.74 20.59
C VAL A 422 -14.21 0.08 19.63
N ASP A 423 -13.13 -0.51 19.13
CA ASP A 423 -12.23 0.12 18.16
C ASP A 423 -12.83 0.20 16.74
N GLY A 424 -14.06 -0.31 16.55
CA GLY A 424 -14.80 -0.26 15.30
C GLY A 424 -14.41 -1.34 14.30
N HIS A 425 -13.76 -2.42 14.75
CA HIS A 425 -13.46 -3.55 13.88
C HIS A 425 -14.78 -4.22 13.42
N PRO A 426 -15.03 -4.32 12.10
CA PRO A 426 -16.34 -4.70 11.58
C PRO A 426 -16.75 -6.10 12.03
N ALA A 427 -15.86 -7.09 11.93
CA ALA A 427 -16.19 -8.48 12.27
C ALA A 427 -16.27 -8.78 13.79
N ALA A 428 -15.95 -7.81 14.65
CA ALA A 428 -15.85 -8.06 16.08
C ALA A 428 -17.19 -8.39 16.78
N PRO A 429 -18.32 -7.72 16.48
CA PRO A 429 -19.62 -8.09 17.05
C PRO A 429 -20.04 -9.52 16.76
N ALA A 430 -19.86 -9.98 15.52
CA ALA A 430 -20.13 -11.37 15.13
C ALA A 430 -19.20 -12.35 15.87
N ALA A 431 -17.93 -12.00 16.05
CA ALA A 431 -16.98 -12.82 16.81
C ALA A 431 -17.32 -12.89 18.31
N CYS A 432 -17.75 -11.78 18.93
CA CYS A 432 -18.28 -11.78 20.30
C CYS A 432 -19.46 -12.74 20.42
N ALA A 433 -20.40 -12.64 19.48
CA ALA A 433 -21.62 -13.42 19.50
C ALA A 433 -21.35 -14.93 19.39
N ARG A 434 -20.46 -15.33 18.46
CA ARG A 434 -20.02 -16.72 18.31
C ARG A 434 -19.35 -17.27 19.58
N VAL A 435 -18.41 -16.54 20.17
CA VAL A 435 -17.72 -16.98 21.41
C VAL A 435 -18.67 -17.04 22.60
N CYS A 436 -19.68 -16.17 22.67
CA CYS A 436 -20.74 -16.30 23.68
C CYS A 436 -21.58 -17.56 23.47
N ALA A 437 -21.96 -17.88 22.23
CA ALA A 437 -22.76 -19.06 21.90
C ALA A 437 -22.02 -20.36 22.22
N GLU A 438 -20.75 -20.47 21.81
CA GLU A 438 -19.88 -21.62 22.12
C GLU A 438 -19.69 -21.82 23.63
N ALA A 439 -19.71 -20.73 24.41
CA ALA A 439 -19.66 -20.77 25.87
C ALA A 439 -21.02 -20.99 26.56
N GLY A 440 -22.11 -21.21 25.81
CA GLY A 440 -23.46 -21.39 26.34
C GLY A 440 -24.11 -20.12 26.91
N ARG A 441 -23.56 -18.93 26.61
CA ARG A 441 -24.05 -17.62 27.09
C ARG A 441 -25.06 -17.04 26.10
N THR A 442 -26.20 -17.72 25.98
CA THR A 442 -27.21 -17.49 24.94
C THR A 442 -27.70 -16.04 24.87
N ASP A 443 -28.01 -15.42 26.02
CA ASP A 443 -28.51 -14.03 26.04
C ASP A 443 -27.47 -13.02 25.53
N GLN A 444 -26.19 -13.20 25.88
CA GLN A 444 -25.12 -12.33 25.41
C GLN A 444 -24.84 -12.54 23.93
N ALA A 445 -24.87 -13.80 23.47
CA ALA A 445 -24.73 -14.11 22.05
C ALA A 445 -25.78 -13.38 21.22
N ILE A 446 -27.04 -13.40 21.66
CA ILE A 446 -28.13 -12.75 20.95
C ILE A 446 -27.95 -11.23 20.89
N ALA A 447 -27.59 -10.59 22.00
CA ALA A 447 -27.36 -9.14 22.01
C ALA A 447 -26.24 -8.71 21.05
N TRP A 448 -25.17 -9.52 20.94
CA TRP A 448 -24.08 -9.25 20.00
C TRP A 448 -24.44 -9.54 18.55
N TRP A 449 -25.28 -10.55 18.28
CA TRP A 449 -25.81 -10.82 16.95
C TRP A 449 -26.74 -9.71 16.45
N GLU A 450 -27.63 -9.20 17.30
CA GLU A 450 -28.48 -8.05 16.97
C GLU A 450 -27.62 -6.85 16.57
N ARG A 451 -26.55 -6.59 17.32
CA ARG A 451 -25.60 -5.52 17.01
C ARG A 451 -24.83 -5.75 15.70
N ALA A 452 -24.43 -6.99 15.42
CA ALA A 452 -23.77 -7.35 14.16
C ALA A 452 -24.70 -7.16 12.95
N TRP A 453 -25.97 -7.52 13.12
CA TRP A 453 -27.03 -7.37 12.12
C TRP A 453 -27.35 -5.90 11.84
N GLU A 454 -27.53 -5.08 12.88
CA GLU A 454 -27.74 -3.63 12.74
C GLU A 454 -26.59 -2.93 12.00
N GLN A 455 -25.38 -3.47 12.09
CA GLN A 455 -24.19 -2.98 11.39
C GLN A 455 -24.03 -3.56 9.99
N GLY A 456 -24.90 -4.50 9.57
CA GLY A 456 -24.83 -5.18 8.28
C GLY A 456 -23.59 -6.05 8.10
N VAL A 457 -23.01 -6.53 9.20
CA VAL A 457 -21.77 -7.34 9.16
C VAL A 457 -22.07 -8.84 9.06
N THR A 458 -23.21 -9.29 9.58
CA THR A 458 -23.62 -10.70 9.53
C THR A 458 -24.74 -10.87 8.51
N THR A 459 -24.75 -12.02 7.83
CA THR A 459 -25.91 -12.40 7.02
C THR A 459 -27.05 -12.90 7.90
N VAL A 460 -28.27 -12.86 7.34
CA VAL A 460 -29.50 -13.35 8.00
C VAL A 460 -29.34 -14.83 8.36
N HIS A 461 -28.78 -15.59 7.42
CA HIS A 461 -28.62 -17.03 7.52
C HIS A 461 -27.65 -17.39 8.64
N GLU A 462 -26.48 -16.75 8.70
CA GLU A 462 -25.51 -16.96 9.78
C GLU A 462 -26.07 -16.61 11.15
N ALA A 463 -26.90 -15.55 11.26
CA ALA A 463 -27.52 -15.19 12.53
C ALA A 463 -28.62 -16.20 12.94
N ALA A 464 -29.42 -16.67 11.99
CA ALA A 464 -30.53 -17.58 12.25
C ALA A 464 -30.08 -19.02 12.52
N GLU A 465 -29.12 -19.56 11.77
CA GLU A 465 -28.50 -20.87 12.03
C GLU A 465 -27.88 -20.91 13.44
N MET A 466 -27.29 -19.79 13.87
CA MET A 466 -26.70 -19.68 15.20
C MET A 466 -27.75 -19.64 16.33
N TRP A 467 -28.91 -19.03 16.09
CA TRP A 467 -30.02 -19.05 17.07
C TRP A 467 -30.74 -20.40 17.09
N GLU A 468 -30.82 -21.09 15.95
CA GLU A 468 -31.31 -22.48 15.85
C GLU A 468 -30.43 -23.42 16.67
N THR A 469 -29.10 -23.36 16.50
CA THR A 469 -28.13 -24.17 17.28
C THR A 469 -28.13 -23.85 18.77
N ALA A 470 -28.51 -22.62 19.16
CA ALA A 470 -28.71 -22.24 20.56
C ALA A 470 -30.10 -22.63 21.13
N GLY A 471 -30.94 -23.32 20.35
CA GLY A 471 -32.29 -23.77 20.75
C GLY A 471 -33.33 -22.66 20.80
N GLN A 472 -33.06 -21.49 20.21
CA GLN A 472 -33.93 -20.32 20.19
C GLN A 472 -34.63 -20.18 18.83
N VAL A 473 -35.43 -21.19 18.47
CA VAL A 473 -36.10 -21.32 17.16
C VAL A 473 -36.98 -20.10 16.85
N ASP A 474 -37.71 -19.57 17.83
CA ASP A 474 -38.56 -18.38 17.66
C ASP A 474 -37.75 -17.14 17.24
N ARG A 475 -36.53 -16.99 17.76
CA ARG A 475 -35.66 -15.86 17.40
C ARG A 475 -35.02 -16.07 16.03
N ALA A 476 -34.61 -17.30 15.71
CA ALA A 476 -34.17 -17.67 14.37
C ALA A 476 -35.23 -17.32 13.31
N ALA A 477 -36.49 -17.67 13.57
CA ALA A 477 -37.62 -17.29 12.73
C ALA A 477 -37.81 -15.78 12.64
N ALA A 478 -37.82 -15.05 13.77
CA ALA A 478 -37.96 -13.60 13.77
C ALA A 478 -36.84 -12.88 12.98
N CYS A 479 -35.64 -13.48 12.88
CA CYS A 479 -34.56 -12.96 12.05
C CYS A 479 -34.88 -13.05 10.56
N TYR A 480 -35.32 -14.24 10.12
CA TYR A 480 -35.74 -14.46 8.74
C TYR A 480 -36.94 -13.58 8.37
N GLU A 481 -37.93 -13.44 9.27
CA GLU A 481 -39.10 -12.56 9.04
C GLU A 481 -38.68 -11.09 8.84
N ARG A 482 -37.80 -10.56 9.70
CA ARG A 482 -37.28 -9.20 9.58
C ARG A 482 -36.48 -8.97 8.31
N ALA A 483 -35.69 -9.97 7.90
CA ALA A 483 -34.91 -9.91 6.67
C ALA A 483 -35.79 -9.95 5.43
N ALA A 484 -36.85 -10.74 5.47
CA ALA A 484 -37.79 -10.88 4.38
C ALA A 484 -38.62 -9.60 4.17
N VAL A 485 -38.92 -8.86 5.25
CA VAL A 485 -39.47 -7.49 5.18
C VAL A 485 -38.48 -6.49 4.55
N ALA A 486 -37.17 -6.78 4.58
CA ALA A 486 -36.12 -5.96 3.97
C ALA A 486 -35.76 -6.39 2.52
N CYS A 487 -36.63 -7.18 1.86
CA CYS A 487 -36.58 -7.60 0.44
C CYS A 487 -35.67 -8.79 0.09
N ASP A 488 -35.52 -9.78 0.96
CA ASP A 488 -34.97 -11.10 0.59
C ASP A 488 -36.08 -12.17 0.54
N GLU A 489 -36.60 -12.49 -0.65
CA GLU A 489 -37.65 -13.52 -0.83
C GLU A 489 -37.20 -14.93 -0.39
N THR A 490 -35.89 -15.18 -0.36
CA THR A 490 -35.35 -16.46 0.10
C THR A 490 -35.46 -16.64 1.62
N ALA A 491 -35.51 -15.53 2.38
CA ALA A 491 -35.60 -15.58 3.83
C ALA A 491 -36.95 -16.14 4.33
N TRP A 492 -38.06 -15.93 3.61
CA TRP A 492 -39.35 -16.55 3.96
C TRP A 492 -39.34 -18.08 3.80
N HIS A 493 -38.65 -18.59 2.78
CA HIS A 493 -38.54 -20.03 2.54
C HIS A 493 -37.69 -20.69 3.62
N GLU A 494 -36.61 -20.04 4.05
CA GLU A 494 -35.75 -20.51 5.15
C GLU A 494 -36.47 -20.44 6.51
N ALA A 495 -37.29 -19.41 6.77
CA ALA A 495 -38.14 -19.36 7.96
C ALA A 495 -39.13 -20.54 8.01
N ALA A 496 -39.80 -20.82 6.89
CA ALA A 496 -40.74 -21.93 6.80
C ALA A 496 -40.04 -23.30 6.94
N ALA A 497 -38.84 -23.45 6.37
CA ALA A 497 -38.01 -24.64 6.52
C ALA A 497 -37.50 -24.82 7.97
N LEU A 498 -37.20 -23.73 8.67
CA LEU A 498 -36.83 -23.74 10.08
C LEU A 498 -38.00 -24.26 10.94
N PHE A 499 -39.21 -23.70 10.80
CA PHE A 499 -40.38 -24.19 11.53
C PHE A 499 -40.69 -25.66 11.20
N ALA A 500 -40.65 -26.04 9.93
CA ALA A 500 -40.87 -27.43 9.52
C ALA A 500 -39.88 -28.44 10.16
N ARG A 501 -38.66 -27.99 10.52
CA ARG A 501 -37.65 -28.83 11.19
C ARG A 501 -37.86 -28.95 12.71
N HIS A 502 -38.50 -27.97 13.34
CA HIS A 502 -38.62 -27.89 14.81
C HIS A 502 -40.04 -28.01 15.36
N GLY A 503 -41.05 -28.14 14.49
CA GLY A 503 -42.46 -28.34 14.85
C GLY A 503 -43.25 -27.05 14.94
#